data_AF-A0A963NYN1-F1
#
_entry.id   AF-A0A963NYN1-F1
#
_cell.length_a   1.000
_cell.length_b   1.000
_cell.length_c   1.000
_cell.angle_alpha   90.00
_cell.angle_beta   90.00
_cell.angle_gamma   90.00
#
_symmetry.space_group_name_H-M   'P 1'
#
loop_
_entity.id
_entity.type
_entity.pdbx_description
1 polymer ?
#
loop_
_entity_poly.entity_id
_entity_poly.type
_entity_poly.pdbx_seq_one_letter_code
_entity_poly.pdbx_strand_id
1 'polypeptide(L)'
;MAGPELLLAAAAVSAAAGVMGGVAANSQGKAAQAAADQEAEQAAEAAGIRQAQNSRQEEALRRDQAREAAIDRAGAAESGQGPGGTALELFKLRAIAGERDALALRYSGELEALGFKRQSQNSLYRGKVAAAAGRNEMIGSFIGAGATMLGGFGDYKVGKQQEAAALAGGAGG
;
A
#
# COMPACT_ATOMS: atom_id res chain seq x y z
N MET A 1 -52.80 -13.81 7.50
CA MET A 1 -51.77 -14.24 8.46
C MET A 1 -50.61 -14.79 7.66
N ALA A 2 -49.47 -14.09 7.62
CA ALA A 2 -48.26 -14.61 6.99
C ALA A 2 -47.78 -15.78 7.85
N GLY A 3 -47.91 -16.99 7.33
CA GLY A 3 -47.65 -18.19 8.11
C GLY A 3 -46.18 -18.30 8.56
N PRO A 4 -45.91 -19.09 9.60
CA PRO A 4 -44.56 -19.34 10.12
C PRO A 4 -43.53 -19.79 9.07
N GLU A 5 -44.00 -20.34 7.94
CA GLU A 5 -43.15 -20.70 6.79
C GLU A 5 -42.61 -19.48 6.02
N LEU A 6 -43.34 -18.36 5.99
CA LEU A 6 -42.89 -17.13 5.35
C LEU A 6 -41.75 -16.46 6.12
N LEU A 7 -41.75 -16.57 7.45
CA LEU A 7 -40.68 -16.09 8.34
C LEU A 7 -39.41 -16.94 8.21
N LEU A 8 -39.54 -18.27 8.10
CA LEU A 8 -38.40 -19.16 7.89
C LEU A 8 -37.78 -18.96 6.49
N ALA A 9 -38.63 -18.76 5.47
CA ALA A 9 -38.17 -18.45 4.11
C ALA A 9 -37.49 -17.08 4.02
N ALA A 10 -38.02 -16.05 4.69
CA ALA A 10 -37.40 -14.73 4.78
C ALA A 10 -36.06 -14.77 5.53
N ALA A 11 -35.95 -15.55 6.61
CA ALA A 11 -34.71 -15.77 7.34
C ALA A 11 -33.65 -16.54 6.49
N ALA A 12 -34.08 -17.52 5.69
CA ALA A 12 -33.19 -18.23 4.78
C ALA A 12 -32.66 -17.34 3.63
N VAL A 13 -33.53 -16.51 3.03
CA VAL A 13 -33.14 -15.57 1.97
C VAL A 13 -32.19 -14.49 2.51
N SER A 14 -32.43 -13.98 3.71
CA SER A 14 -31.55 -12.97 4.34
C SER A 14 -30.19 -13.55 4.76
N ALA A 15 -30.14 -14.79 5.25
CA ALA A 15 -28.89 -15.50 5.52
C ALA A 15 -28.07 -15.74 4.23
N ALA A 16 -28.73 -16.14 3.13
CA ALA A 16 -28.07 -16.31 1.83
C ALA A 16 -27.52 -14.99 1.25
N ALA A 17 -28.25 -13.89 1.43
CA ALA A 17 -27.78 -12.56 1.04
C ALA A 17 -26.55 -12.10 1.85
N GLY A 18 -26.51 -12.38 3.15
CA GLY A 18 -25.36 -12.08 4.01
C GLY A 18 -24.09 -12.87 3.62
N VAL A 19 -24.24 -14.14 3.26
CA VAL A 19 -23.13 -14.97 2.76
C VAL A 19 -22.60 -14.45 1.42
N MET A 20 -23.47 -14.10 0.47
CA MET A 20 -23.05 -13.51 -0.81
C MET A 20 -22.33 -12.17 -0.64
N GLY A 21 -22.78 -11.32 0.30
CA GLY A 21 -22.10 -10.06 0.63
C GLY A 21 -20.67 -10.27 1.14
N GLY A 22 -20.45 -11.29 1.97
CA GLY A 22 -19.10 -11.61 2.48
C GLY A 22 -18.15 -12.17 1.43
N VAL A 23 -18.64 -13.01 0.52
CA VAL A 23 -17.82 -13.53 -0.59
C VAL A 23 -17.41 -12.39 -1.53
N ALA A 24 -18.32 -11.46 -1.81
CA ALA A 24 -18.02 -10.25 -2.56
C ALA A 24 -16.96 -9.37 -1.86
N ALA A 25 -17.08 -9.18 -0.55
CA ALA A 25 -16.11 -8.42 0.25
C ALA A 25 -14.70 -9.05 0.22
N ASN A 26 -14.59 -10.39 0.32
CA ASN A 26 -13.31 -11.09 0.18
C ASN A 26 -12.72 -10.97 -1.24
N SER A 27 -13.56 -11.05 -2.28
CA SER A 27 -13.13 -10.84 -3.66
C SER A 27 -12.61 -9.41 -3.87
N GLN A 28 -13.30 -8.41 -3.32
CA GLN A 28 -12.90 -7.01 -3.38
C GLN A 28 -11.60 -6.76 -2.63
N GLY A 29 -11.41 -7.38 -1.46
CA GLY A 29 -10.16 -7.32 -0.70
C GLY A 29 -8.97 -7.92 -1.47
N LYS A 30 -9.17 -9.04 -2.17
CA LYS A 30 -8.14 -9.64 -3.04
C LYS A 30 -7.82 -8.76 -4.25
N ALA A 31 -8.82 -8.15 -4.88
CA ALA A 31 -8.60 -7.22 -5.98
C ALA A 31 -7.82 -5.97 -5.52
N ALA A 32 -8.16 -5.43 -4.34
CA ALA A 32 -7.43 -4.33 -3.72
C ALA A 32 -5.98 -4.70 -3.40
N GLN A 33 -5.73 -5.93 -2.93
CA GLN A 33 -4.38 -6.44 -2.75
C GLN A 33 -3.61 -6.54 -4.08
N ALA A 34 -4.21 -7.11 -5.13
CA ALA A 34 -3.56 -7.22 -6.42
C ALA A 34 -3.21 -5.86 -7.04
N ALA A 35 -4.11 -4.87 -6.90
CA ALA A 35 -3.82 -3.49 -7.32
C ALA A 35 -2.67 -2.88 -6.51
N ALA A 36 -2.68 -3.07 -5.19
CA ALA A 36 -1.60 -2.61 -4.33
C ALA A 36 -0.25 -3.28 -4.61
N ASP A 37 -0.25 -4.56 -4.97
CA ASP A 37 0.95 -5.30 -5.36
C ASP A 37 1.53 -4.73 -6.68
N GLN A 38 0.69 -4.39 -7.66
CA GLN A 38 1.13 -3.73 -8.89
C GLN A 38 1.68 -2.33 -8.64
N GLU A 39 1.01 -1.51 -7.82
CA GLU A 39 1.52 -0.19 -7.42
C GLU A 39 2.88 -0.31 -6.71
N ALA A 40 3.02 -1.33 -5.86
CA ALA A 40 4.25 -1.57 -5.13
C ALA A 40 5.41 -1.98 -6.04
N GLU A 41 5.13 -2.77 -7.07
CA GLU A 41 6.09 -3.17 -8.09
C GLU A 41 6.53 -1.95 -8.93
N GLN A 42 5.59 -1.14 -9.41
CA GLN A 42 5.89 0.09 -10.14
C GLN A 42 6.75 1.05 -9.31
N ALA A 43 6.44 1.21 -8.02
CA ALA A 43 7.24 2.03 -7.12
C ALA A 43 8.65 1.45 -6.91
N ALA A 44 8.79 0.12 -6.82
CA ALA A 44 10.09 -0.54 -6.70
C ALA A 44 10.94 -0.36 -7.98
N GLU A 45 10.33 -0.49 -9.15
CA GLU A 45 10.97 -0.22 -10.43
C GLU A 45 11.40 1.25 -10.54
N ALA A 46 10.53 2.19 -10.18
CA ALA A 46 10.86 3.61 -10.16
C ALA A 46 12.05 3.91 -9.23
N ALA A 47 12.12 3.26 -8.07
CA ALA A 47 13.27 3.37 -7.18
C ALA A 47 14.57 2.89 -7.85
N GLY A 48 14.52 1.74 -8.52
CA GLY A 48 15.68 1.17 -9.23
C GLY A 48 16.15 2.05 -10.40
N ILE A 49 15.22 2.52 -11.22
CA ILE A 49 15.50 3.45 -12.32
C ILE A 49 16.13 4.73 -11.77
N ARG A 50 15.59 5.28 -10.68
CA ARG A 50 16.12 6.52 -10.11
C ARG A 50 17.53 6.35 -9.56
N GLN A 51 17.81 5.24 -8.87
CA GLN A 51 19.18 4.92 -8.42
C GLN A 51 20.16 4.80 -9.59
N ALA A 52 19.76 4.12 -10.67
CA ALA A 52 20.60 3.98 -11.87
C ALA A 52 20.85 5.32 -12.55
N GLN A 53 19.82 6.17 -12.69
CA GLN A 53 19.96 7.52 -13.23
C GLN A 53 20.91 8.36 -12.38
N ASN A 54 20.77 8.29 -11.05
CA ASN A 54 21.58 9.08 -10.14
C ASN A 54 23.06 8.67 -10.19
N SER A 55 23.34 7.37 -10.23
CA SER A 55 24.70 6.84 -10.42
C SER A 55 25.33 7.33 -11.73
N ARG A 56 24.56 7.35 -12.82
CA ARG A 56 25.05 7.87 -14.12
C ARG A 56 25.33 9.37 -14.07
N GLN A 57 24.48 10.14 -13.41
CA GLN A 57 24.67 11.59 -13.25
C GLN A 57 25.87 11.91 -12.36
N GLU A 58 26.08 11.15 -11.28
CA GLU A 58 27.27 11.28 -10.42
C GLU A 58 28.55 11.00 -11.20
N GLU A 59 28.58 9.92 -12.01
CA GLU A 59 29.72 9.61 -12.87
C GLU A 59 29.98 10.70 -13.92
N ALA A 60 28.94 11.20 -14.57
CA ALA A 60 29.06 12.28 -15.55
C ALA A 60 29.64 13.55 -14.90
N LEU A 61 29.10 13.95 -13.74
CA LEU A 61 29.58 15.09 -12.99
C LEU A 61 31.06 14.95 -12.61
N ARG A 62 31.49 13.79 -12.11
CA ARG A 62 32.91 13.56 -11.78
C ARG A 62 33.81 13.60 -13.00
N ARG A 63 33.36 13.10 -14.16
CA ARG A 63 34.11 13.16 -15.42
C ARG A 63 34.27 14.59 -15.90
N ASP A 64 33.21 15.39 -15.81
CA ASP A 64 33.24 16.79 -16.21
C ASP A 64 34.14 17.61 -15.28
N GLN A 65 34.06 17.40 -13.97
CA GLN A 65 34.97 18.01 -12.99
C GLN A 65 36.44 17.63 -13.26
N ALA A 66 36.72 16.36 -13.58
CA ALA A 66 38.07 15.93 -13.92
C ALA A 66 38.57 16.58 -15.22
N ARG A 67 37.70 16.78 -16.21
CA ARG A 67 38.02 17.48 -17.46
C ARG A 67 38.31 18.96 -17.20
N GLU A 68 37.48 19.65 -16.44
CA GLU A 68 37.71 21.06 -16.08
C GLU A 68 39.02 21.22 -15.31
N ALA A 69 39.28 20.36 -14.33
CA ALA A 69 40.54 20.37 -13.59
C ALA A 69 41.77 20.14 -14.49
N ALA A 70 41.65 19.31 -15.53
CA ALA A 70 42.72 19.11 -16.51
C ALA A 70 42.93 20.37 -17.38
N ILE A 71 41.86 21.01 -17.83
CA ILE A 71 41.92 22.27 -18.60
C ILE A 71 42.55 23.36 -17.76
N ASP A 72 42.15 23.53 -16.50
CA ASP A 72 42.72 24.56 -15.64
C ASP A 72 44.21 24.32 -15.37
N ARG A 73 44.63 23.06 -15.17
CA ARG A 73 46.05 22.72 -15.01
C ARG A 73 46.86 23.02 -16.27
N ALA A 74 46.30 22.72 -17.44
CA ALA A 74 46.94 23.03 -18.72
C ALA A 74 47.10 24.54 -18.92
N GLY A 75 46.06 25.33 -18.64
CA GLY A 75 46.12 26.79 -18.73
C GLY A 75 47.08 27.41 -17.72
N ALA A 76 47.14 26.89 -16.49
CA ALA A 76 48.14 27.31 -15.50
C ALA A 76 49.56 27.05 -16.01
N ALA A 77 49.82 25.85 -16.57
CA ALA A 77 51.12 25.51 -17.15
C ALA A 77 51.48 26.41 -18.36
N GLU A 78 50.52 26.74 -19.22
CA GLU A 78 50.73 27.62 -20.39
C GLU A 78 51.04 29.06 -19.98
N SER A 79 50.40 29.56 -18.93
CA SER A 79 50.63 30.93 -18.40
C SER A 79 51.97 31.11 -17.68
N GLY A 80 52.77 30.06 -17.52
CA GLY A 80 54.04 30.07 -16.79
C GLY A 80 53.89 30.24 -15.27
N GLN A 81 52.66 30.36 -14.76
CA GLN A 81 52.37 30.26 -13.33
C GLN A 81 52.43 28.79 -12.92
N GLY A 82 53.52 28.40 -12.27
CA GLY A 82 53.60 27.08 -11.63
C GLY A 82 52.44 26.87 -10.65
N PRO A 83 52.05 25.61 -10.36
CA PRO A 83 50.89 25.29 -9.52
C PRO A 83 51.15 25.55 -8.02
N GLY A 84 51.80 26.65 -7.65
CA GLY A 84 52.14 27.02 -6.28
C GLY A 84 51.25 28.13 -5.73
N GLY A 85 51.24 28.28 -4.40
CA GLY A 85 50.52 29.34 -3.71
C GLY A 85 49.00 29.27 -3.88
N THR A 86 48.35 30.42 -4.05
CA THR A 86 46.90 30.60 -4.11
C THR A 86 46.23 29.77 -5.23
N ALA A 87 46.91 29.56 -6.36
CA ALA A 87 46.39 28.76 -7.47
C ALA A 87 46.21 27.27 -7.08
N LEU A 88 47.13 26.71 -6.28
CA LEU A 88 47.01 25.35 -5.76
C LEU A 88 45.86 25.20 -4.77
N GLU A 89 45.65 26.21 -3.93
CA GLU A 89 44.52 26.25 -3.00
C GLU A 89 43.18 26.35 -3.73
N LEU A 90 43.10 27.13 -4.82
CA LEU A 90 41.91 27.17 -5.67
C LEU A 90 41.60 25.79 -6.29
N PHE A 91 42.61 25.05 -6.77
CA PHE A 91 42.39 23.70 -7.30
C PHE A 91 41.88 22.74 -6.24
N LYS A 92 42.43 22.79 -5.02
CA LYS A 92 41.95 21.97 -3.90
C LYS A 92 40.52 22.35 -3.50
N LEU A 93 40.21 23.63 -3.43
CA LEU A 93 38.87 24.12 -3.11
C LEU A 93 37.84 23.67 -4.15
N ARG A 94 38.17 23.74 -5.44
CA ARG A 94 37.31 23.23 -6.53
C ARG A 94 37.09 21.73 -6.43
N ALA A 95 38.13 20.95 -6.14
CA ALA A 95 38.00 19.50 -5.96
C ALA A 95 37.06 19.16 -4.80
N ILE A 96 37.21 19.83 -3.65
CA ILE A 96 36.35 19.64 -2.47
C ILE A 96 34.90 20.04 -2.78
N ALA A 97 34.69 21.17 -3.47
CA ALA A 97 33.36 21.61 -3.89
C ALA A 97 32.72 20.58 -4.83
N GLY A 98 33.50 20.06 -5.79
CA GLY A 98 33.04 19.05 -6.72
C GLY A 98 32.63 17.72 -6.06
N GLU A 99 33.42 17.25 -5.09
CA GLU A 99 33.08 16.08 -4.27
C GLU A 99 31.81 16.31 -3.44
N ARG A 100 31.66 17.49 -2.84
CA ARG A 100 30.45 17.86 -2.10
C ARG A 100 29.23 17.83 -2.99
N ASP A 101 29.32 18.36 -4.21
CA ASP A 101 28.19 18.39 -5.15
C ASP A 101 27.85 16.97 -5.64
N ALA A 102 28.85 16.12 -5.88
CA ALA A 102 28.64 14.71 -6.20
C ALA A 102 27.97 13.94 -5.04
N LEU A 103 28.39 14.19 -3.79
CA LEU A 103 27.75 13.60 -2.61
C LEU A 103 26.33 14.10 -2.40
N ALA A 104 26.08 15.40 -2.62
CA ALA A 104 24.75 15.98 -2.54
C ALA A 104 23.81 15.36 -3.57
N LEU A 105 24.29 15.17 -4.81
CA LEU A 105 23.56 14.46 -5.86
C LEU A 105 23.28 13.01 -5.46
N ARG A 106 24.29 12.28 -4.96
CA ARG A 106 24.09 10.89 -4.53
C ARG A 106 23.03 10.79 -3.44
N TYR A 107 23.13 11.63 -2.42
CA TYR A 107 22.21 11.66 -1.30
C TYR A 107 20.79 12.05 -1.71
N SER A 108 20.61 13.02 -2.61
CA SER A 108 19.28 13.40 -3.09
C SER A 108 18.57 12.25 -3.80
N GLY A 109 19.26 11.53 -4.69
CA GLY A 109 18.66 10.36 -5.33
C GLY A 109 18.50 9.16 -4.40
N GLU A 110 19.35 8.99 -3.39
CA GLU A 110 19.11 8.00 -2.31
C GLU A 110 17.82 8.31 -1.53
N LEU A 111 17.58 9.58 -1.19
CA LEU A 111 16.34 10.01 -0.54
C LEU A 111 15.11 9.80 -1.41
N GLU A 112 15.18 10.12 -2.70
CA GLU A 112 14.08 9.86 -3.63
C GLU A 112 13.79 8.36 -3.78
N ALA A 113 14.84 7.54 -3.94
CA ALA A 113 14.70 6.09 -3.97
C ALA A 113 14.12 5.52 -2.67
N LEU A 114 14.48 6.08 -1.53
CA LEU A 114 13.88 5.73 -0.24
C LEU A 114 12.39 6.11 -0.20
N GLY A 115 12.02 7.26 -0.76
CA GLY A 115 10.63 7.68 -0.92
C GLY A 115 9.80 6.66 -1.69
N PHE A 116 10.29 6.21 -2.85
CA PHE A 116 9.64 5.16 -3.63
C PHE A 116 9.55 3.82 -2.91
N LYS A 117 10.62 3.40 -2.19
CA LYS A 117 10.57 2.19 -1.35
C LYS A 117 9.51 2.27 -0.25
N ARG A 118 9.38 3.43 0.40
CA ARG A 118 8.32 3.67 1.40
C ARG A 118 6.94 3.65 0.77
N GLN A 119 6.78 4.22 -0.42
CA GLN A 119 5.52 4.15 -1.17
C GLN A 119 5.15 2.70 -1.49
N SER A 120 6.10 1.90 -1.97
CA SER A 120 5.92 0.47 -2.22
C SER A 120 5.45 -0.28 -0.96
N GLN A 121 6.15 -0.08 0.17
CA GLN A 121 5.77 -0.70 1.44
C GLN A 121 4.38 -0.26 1.92
N ASN A 122 4.03 1.01 1.74
CA ASN A 122 2.71 1.53 2.10
C ASN A 122 1.60 0.92 1.22
N SER A 123 1.81 0.78 -0.09
CA SER A 123 0.86 0.10 -0.98
C SER A 123 0.67 -1.35 -0.55
N LEU A 124 1.75 -2.12 -0.35
CA LEU A 124 1.68 -3.50 0.14
C LEU A 124 0.93 -3.60 1.48
N TYR A 125 1.18 -2.68 2.41
CA TYR A 125 0.50 -2.66 3.70
C TYR A 125 -1.01 -2.40 3.52
N ARG A 126 -1.38 -1.41 2.71
CA ARG A 126 -2.79 -1.10 2.38
C ARG A 126 -3.49 -2.29 1.75
N GLY A 127 -2.84 -2.96 0.79
CA GLY A 127 -3.35 -4.17 0.16
C GLY A 127 -3.59 -5.30 1.16
N LYS A 128 -2.62 -5.56 2.05
CA LYS A 128 -2.74 -6.58 3.11
C LYS A 128 -3.88 -6.26 4.07
N VAL A 129 -4.02 -5.00 4.49
CA VAL A 129 -5.11 -4.56 5.37
C VAL A 129 -6.46 -4.72 4.68
N ALA A 130 -6.58 -4.34 3.41
CA ALA A 130 -7.81 -4.50 2.64
C ALA A 130 -8.20 -5.98 2.44
N ALA A 131 -7.22 -6.85 2.15
CA ALA A 131 -7.46 -8.29 2.06
C ALA A 131 -7.87 -8.90 3.41
N ALA A 132 -7.23 -8.47 4.50
CA ALA A 132 -7.59 -8.91 5.86
C ALA A 132 -8.99 -8.43 6.25
N ALA A 133 -9.34 -7.18 5.93
CA ALA A 133 -10.67 -6.63 6.15
C ALA A 133 -11.73 -7.44 5.37
N GLY A 134 -11.51 -7.70 4.08
CA GLY A 134 -12.42 -8.51 3.26
C GLY A 134 -12.58 -9.95 3.78
N ARG A 135 -11.52 -10.56 4.32
CA ARG A 135 -11.61 -11.89 4.97
C ARG A 135 -12.40 -11.83 6.28
N ASN A 136 -12.15 -10.83 7.11
CA ASN A 136 -12.86 -10.66 8.37
C ASN A 136 -14.34 -10.37 8.14
N GLU A 137 -14.66 -9.59 7.11
CA GLU A 137 -16.04 -9.29 6.73
C GLU A 137 -16.74 -10.53 6.16
N MET A 138 -16.04 -11.35 5.38
CA MET A 138 -16.55 -12.67 4.97
C MET A 138 -16.88 -13.54 6.17
N ILE A 139 -15.95 -13.70 7.12
CA ILE A 139 -16.16 -14.50 8.33
C ILE A 139 -17.31 -13.90 9.16
N GLY A 140 -17.33 -12.58 9.32
CA GLY A 140 -18.38 -11.86 10.03
C GLY A 140 -19.75 -12.03 9.38
N SER A 141 -19.81 -12.08 8.05
CA SER A 141 -21.06 -12.32 7.34
C SER A 141 -21.54 -13.76 7.47
N PHE A 142 -20.64 -14.74 7.50
CA PHE A 142 -20.99 -16.13 7.82
C PHE A 142 -21.50 -16.30 9.26
N ILE A 143 -20.82 -15.68 10.23
CA ILE A 143 -21.24 -15.69 11.64
C ILE A 143 -22.59 -14.96 11.79
N GLY A 144 -22.74 -13.80 11.17
CA GLY A 144 -23.97 -13.01 11.16
C GLY A 144 -25.12 -13.78 10.53
N ALA A 145 -24.91 -14.40 9.35
CA ALA A 145 -25.90 -15.24 8.70
C ALA A 145 -26.31 -16.43 9.58
N GLY A 146 -25.35 -17.11 10.22
CA GLY A 146 -25.61 -18.20 11.16
C GLY A 146 -26.40 -17.75 12.39
N ALA A 147 -26.04 -16.60 12.98
CA ALA A 147 -26.76 -16.01 14.11
C ALA A 147 -28.19 -15.57 13.73
N THR A 148 -28.38 -15.03 12.52
CA THR A 148 -29.71 -14.65 12.01
C THR A 148 -30.59 -15.89 11.81
N MET A 149 -30.00 -16.98 11.31
CA MET A 149 -30.71 -18.25 11.13
C MET A 149 -31.09 -18.89 12.48
N LEU A 150 -30.20 -18.83 13.48
CA LEU A 150 -30.47 -19.30 14.85
C LEU A 150 -31.52 -18.43 15.56
N GLY A 151 -31.43 -17.11 15.42
CA GLY A 151 -32.40 -16.15 15.98
C GLY A 151 -33.78 -16.31 15.38
N GLY A 152 -33.87 -16.45 14.06
CA GLY A 152 -35.13 -16.75 13.36
C GLY A 152 -35.75 -18.09 13.78
N PHE A 153 -34.93 -19.09 14.13
CA PHE A 153 -35.42 -20.36 14.68
C PHE A 153 -35.91 -20.23 16.14
N GLY A 154 -35.29 -19.34 16.92
CA GLY A 154 -35.72 -18.96 18.27
C GLY A 154 -37.08 -18.24 18.24
N ASP A 155 -37.20 -17.22 17.40
CA ASP A 155 -38.46 -16.49 17.18
C ASP A 155 -39.58 -17.40 16.64
N TYR A 156 -39.25 -18.36 15.76
CA TYR A 156 -40.21 -19.36 15.29
C TYR A 156 -40.76 -20.23 16.43
N LYS A 157 -39.90 -20.67 17.36
CA LYS A 157 -40.33 -21.47 18.53
C LYS A 157 -41.15 -20.64 19.52
N VAL A 158 -40.76 -19.39 19.76
CA VAL A 158 -41.50 -18.46 20.63
C VAL A 158 -42.87 -18.13 20.03
N GLY A 159 -42.94 -17.87 18.72
CA GLY A 159 -44.19 -17.65 17.99
C GLY A 159 -45.14 -18.86 18.08
N LYS A 160 -44.63 -20.09 17.89
CA LYS A 160 -45.43 -21.31 18.06
C LYS A 160 -45.89 -21.54 19.51
N GLN A 161 -45.09 -21.19 20.51
CA GLN A 161 -45.50 -21.26 21.91
C GLN A 161 -46.58 -20.23 22.26
N GLN A 162 -46.50 -19.03 21.69
CA GLN A 162 -47.54 -18.01 21.85
C GLN A 162 -48.84 -18.39 21.13
N GLU A 163 -48.76 -19.01 19.95
CA GLU A 163 -49.94 -19.56 19.25
C GLU A 163 -50.57 -20.72 20.03
N ALA A 164 -49.75 -21.64 20.58
CA ALA A 164 -50.22 -22.72 21.43
C ALA A 164 -50.84 -22.21 22.75
N ALA A 165 -50.26 -21.16 23.35
CA ALA A 165 -50.81 -20.50 24.54
C ALA A 165 -52.11 -19.74 24.23
N ALA A 166 -52.23 -19.12 23.06
CA ALA A 166 -53.45 -18.47 22.60
C ALA A 166 -54.57 -19.48 22.30
N LEU A 167 -54.23 -20.63 21.71
CA LEU A 167 -55.16 -21.76 21.50
C LEU A 167 -55.58 -22.43 22.81
N ALA A 168 -54.70 -22.52 23.80
CA ALA A 168 -55.03 -23.02 25.14
C ALA A 168 -55.84 -22.02 25.97
N GLY A 169 -55.63 -20.70 25.78
CA GLY A 169 -56.39 -19.64 26.44
C GLY A 169 -57.76 -19.36 25.81
N GLY A 170 -57.98 -19.75 24.54
CA GLY A 170 -59.23 -19.55 23.81
C GLY A 170 -60.33 -20.58 24.10
N ALA A 171 -60.05 -21.66 24.83
CA ALA A 171 -61.03 -22.68 25.19
C ALA A 171 -61.80 -22.39 26.49
N GLY A 172 -61.70 -21.16 27.02
CA GLY A 172 -62.29 -20.74 28.30
C GLY A 172 -63.19 -19.49 28.24
N GLY A 173 -63.75 -19.16 27.07
CA GLY A 173 -64.69 -18.03 26.89
C GLY A 173 -65.94 -18.44 26.13
#